data_AF-A0A661FPT5-F1
#
_entry.id   AF-A0A661FPT5-F1
#
_cell.length_a   1.000
_cell.length_b   1.000
_cell.length_c   1.000
_cell.angle_alpha   90.00
_cell.angle_beta   90.00
_cell.angle_gamma   90.00
#
_symmetry.space_group_name_H-M   'P 1'
#
loop_
_entity.id
_entity.type
_entity.pdbx_description
1 polymer ?
#
loop_
_entity_poly.entity_id
_entity_poly.type
_entity_poly.pdbx_seq_one_letter_code
_entity_poly.pdbx_strand_id
1 'polypeptide(L)' 'VQSFLLDDIHPHDLGTILDHQGVAIRTGHHCAMPVMEYFGIPGTARASLGLYNNEDDIDRLVAALATAKKLFA' A
#
# COMPACT_ATOMS: atom_id res chain seq x y z
N VAL A 1 -0.90 7.99 9.10
CA VAL A 1 -0.56 7.68 7.70
C VAL A 1 0.62 6.74 7.68
N GLN A 2 0.57 5.66 6.90
CA GLN A 2 1.63 4.66 6.84
C GLN A 2 2.04 4.45 5.37
N SER A 3 3.31 4.70 5.06
CA SER A 3 3.94 4.32 3.78
C SER A 3 4.78 3.07 4.00
N PHE A 4 4.76 2.14 3.04
CA PHE A 4 5.43 0.85 3.17
C PHE A 4 5.76 0.22 1.81
N LEU A 5 6.69 -0.73 1.86
CA LEU A 5 6.97 -1.73 0.84
C LEU A 5 6.53 -3.09 1.38
N LEU A 6 6.14 -4.01 0.50
CA LEU A 6 5.72 -5.36 0.88
C LEU A 6 6.57 -6.37 0.11
N ASP A 7 7.64 -6.85 0.76
CA ASP A 7 8.60 -7.79 0.19
C ASP A 7 9.04 -7.37 -1.23
N ASP A 8 9.01 -8.28 -2.19
CA ASP A 8 9.38 -8.04 -3.60
C ASP A 8 8.21 -7.59 -4.49
N ILE A 9 7.08 -7.19 -3.90
CA ILE A 9 5.89 -6.77 -4.66
C ILE A 9 6.04 -5.31 -5.04
N HIS A 10 6.01 -5.04 -6.35
CA HIS A 10 6.07 -3.66 -6.85
C HIS A 10 4.85 -2.86 -6.35
N PRO A 11 5.02 -1.62 -5.83
CA PRO A 11 3.94 -0.86 -5.22
C PRO A 11 2.70 -0.71 -6.11
N HIS A 12 2.88 -0.55 -7.43
CA HIS A 12 1.76 -0.43 -8.36
C HIS A 12 0.87 -1.69 -8.40
N ASP A 13 1.48 -2.87 -8.40
CA ASP A 13 0.76 -4.15 -8.48
C ASP A 13 0.00 -4.40 -7.18
N LEU A 14 0.63 -4.06 -6.04
CA LEU A 14 -0.03 -4.10 -4.74
C LEU A 14 -1.29 -3.22 -4.71
N GLY A 15 -1.22 -2.00 -5.25
CA GLY A 15 -2.38 -1.11 -5.35
C GLY A 15 -3.51 -1.73 -6.18
N THR A 16 -3.18 -2.35 -7.30
CA THR A 16 -4.16 -3.01 -8.18
C THR A 16 -4.86 -4.17 -7.48
N ILE A 17 -4.11 -4.99 -6.74
CA ILE A 17 -4.67 -6.13 -6.00
C ILE A 17 -5.57 -5.68 -4.85
N LEU A 18 -5.16 -4.67 -4.09
CA LEU A 18 -5.95 -4.12 -2.99
C LEU A 18 -7.23 -3.46 -3.50
N ASP A 19 -7.18 -2.77 -4.65
CA ASP A 19 -8.36 -2.19 -5.30
C ASP A 19 -9.40 -3.26 -5.65
N HIS A 20 -8.97 -4.39 -6.22
CA HIS A 20 -9.85 -5.53 -6.49
C HIS A 20 -10.49 -6.15 -5.23
N GLN A 21 -9.90 -5.93 -4.06
CA GLN A 21 -10.46 -6.35 -2.76
C GLN A 21 -11.27 -5.26 -2.07
N GLY A 22 -11.52 -4.15 -2.76
CA GLY A 22 -12.27 -3.00 -2.24
C GLY A 22 -11.53 -2.21 -1.18
N VAL A 23 -10.19 -2.25 -1.18
CA VAL A 23 -9.31 -1.49 -0.28
C VAL A 23 -8.57 -0.43 -1.09
N ALA A 24 -8.96 0.83 -0.92
CA ALA A 24 -8.33 1.94 -1.63
C ALA A 24 -7.05 2.41 -0.92
N ILE A 25 -5.90 2.28 -1.59
CA ILE A 25 -4.61 2.86 -1.17
C ILE A 25 -4.01 3.68 -2.30
N ARG A 26 -2.98 4.50 -1.99
CA ARG A 26 -2.22 5.22 -3.02
C ARG A 26 -0.87 4.54 -3.23
N THR A 27 -0.40 4.51 -4.47
CA THR A 27 0.91 3.98 -4.84
C THR A 27 1.71 5.02 -5.64
N GLY A 28 3.03 4.90 -5.62
CA GLY A 28 3.96 5.77 -6.36
C GLY A 28 4.74 6.74 -5.46
N HIS A 29 5.08 7.91 -6.00
CA HIS A 29 5.98 8.87 -5.33
C HIS A 29 5.27 9.80 -4.34
N HIS A 30 3.93 9.83 -4.33
CA HIS A 30 3.12 10.72 -3.48
C HIS A 30 3.48 12.21 -3.58
N CYS A 31 3.86 12.66 -4.78
CA CYS A 31 4.38 14.01 -5.05
C CYS A 31 5.65 14.36 -4.27
N ALA A 32 6.39 13.36 -3.77
CA ALA A 32 7.59 13.50 -2.94
C ALA A 32 8.76 12.72 -3.53
N MET A 33 9.02 12.88 -4.84
CA MET A 33 10.08 12.16 -5.57
C MET A 33 11.48 12.23 -4.90
N PRO A 34 11.93 13.38 -4.36
CA PRO A 34 13.23 13.45 -3.67
C PRO A 34 13.33 12.53 -2.44
N VAL A 35 12.21 12.22 -1.77
CA VAL A 35 12.19 11.27 -0.65
C VAL A 35 12.41 9.85 -1.15
N MET A 36 11.81 9.50 -2.29
CA MET A 36 11.99 8.19 -2.92
C MET A 36 13.44 8.00 -3.37
N GLU A 37 14.05 9.04 -3.95
CA GLU A 37 15.47 9.06 -4.31
C GLU A 37 16.39 8.89 -3.09
N TYR A 38 16.11 9.58 -1.97
CA TYR A 38 16.88 9.42 -0.73
C TYR A 38 16.87 8.00 -0.19
N PHE A 39 15.70 7.33 -0.23
CA PHE A 39 15.58 5.93 0.21
C PHE A 39 16.00 4.92 -0.87
N GLY A 40 16.29 5.36 -2.10
CA GLY A 40 16.67 4.48 -3.21
C GLY A 40 15.56 3.53 -3.66
N ILE A 41 14.29 3.95 -3.53
CA ILE A 41 13.12 3.11 -3.86
C ILE A 41 12.30 3.77 -4.98
N PRO A 42 11.62 2.99 -5.85
CA PRO A 42 10.87 3.55 -6.98
C PRO A 42 9.54 4.21 -6.55
N GLY A 43 9.10 3.99 -5.32
CA GLY A 43 7.82 4.46 -4.80
C GLY A 43 7.39 3.63 -3.60
N THR A 44 6.24 3.95 -3.01
CA THR A 44 5.67 3.18 -1.89
C THR A 44 4.18 2.98 -2.06
N ALA A 45 3.64 1.95 -1.41
CA ALA A 45 2.22 1.89 -1.10
C ALA A 45 1.95 2.73 0.15
N ARG A 46 0.79 3.40 0.21
CA ARG A 46 0.43 4.28 1.32
C ARG A 46 -1.03 4.13 1.72
N ALA A 47 -1.23 3.75 2.98
CA ALA A 47 -2.52 3.79 3.66
C ALA A 47 -2.63 5.07 4.49
N SER A 48 -3.61 5.91 4.17
CA SER A 48 -3.86 7.19 4.85
C SER A 48 -5.26 7.18 5.44
N LEU A 49 -5.34 7.01 6.77
CA LEU A 49 -6.60 7.00 7.51
C LEU A 49 -7.12 8.43 7.73
N GLY A 50 -8.43 8.59 7.65
CA GLY A 50 -9.18 9.77 8.07
C GLY A 50 -9.95 9.53 9.37
N LEU A 51 -10.65 10.57 9.85
CA LEU A 51 -11.45 10.51 11.08
C LEU A 51 -12.55 9.43 11.05
N TYR A 52 -13.04 9.11 9.86
CA TYR A 52 -14.15 8.19 9.64
C TYR A 52 -13.72 6.72 9.48
N ASN A 53 -12.42 6.43 9.53
CA ASN A 53 -11.96 5.05 9.49
C ASN A 53 -12.08 4.38 10.86
N ASN A 54 -12.24 3.07 10.86
CA ASN A 54 -12.37 2.26 12.07
C ASN A 54 -11.48 1.00 12.02
N GLU A 55 -11.58 0.15 13.04
CA GLU A 55 -10.81 -1.09 13.14
C GLU A 55 -11.14 -2.07 12.01
N ASP A 56 -12.39 -2.16 11.57
CA ASP A 56 -12.80 -3.02 10.45
C ASP A 56 -12.09 -2.64 9.15
N ASP A 57 -11.86 -1.34 8.90
CA ASP A 57 -11.09 -0.88 7.73
C ASP A 57 -9.63 -1.37 7.80
N ILE A 58 -9.05 -1.38 9.00
CA ILE A 58 -7.69 -1.87 9.22
C ILE A 58 -7.61 -3.38 9.02
N ASP A 59 -8.58 -4.13 9.55
CA ASP A 59 -8.67 -5.57 9.38
C ASP A 59 -8.79 -5.95 7.91
N ARG A 60 -9.62 -5.22 7.14
CA ARG A 60 -9.74 -5.41 5.69
C ARG A 60 -8.43 -5.09 4.96
N LEU A 61 -7.73 -4.02 5.34
CA LEU A 61 -6.42 -3.69 4.78
C LEU A 61 -5.41 -4.82 5.04
N VAL A 62 -5.30 -5.30 6.28
CA VAL A 62 -4.36 -6.36 6.66
C VAL A 62 -4.69 -7.68 5.95
N ALA A 63 -5.96 -8.05 5.88
CA ALA A 63 -6.40 -9.23 5.15
C ALA A 63 -6.05 -9.14 3.65
N ALA A 64 -6.19 -7.95 3.05
CA ALA A 64 -5.84 -7.75 1.65
C ALA A 64 -4.33 -7.82 1.40
N LEU A 65 -3.52 -7.26 2.30
CA LEU A 65 -2.06 -7.39 2.25
C LEU A 65 -1.61 -8.85 2.38
N ALA A 66 -2.22 -9.62 3.28
CA ALA A 66 -1.94 -11.04 3.44
C ALA A 66 -2.29 -11.84 2.17
N THR A 67 -3.39 -11.50 1.51
CA THR A 67 -3.79 -12.12 0.23
C THR A 67 -2.82 -11.75 -0.89
N ALA A 68 -2.42 -10.47 -0.99
CA ALA A 68 -1.44 -10.02 -1.98
C ALA A 68 -0.12 -10.76 -1.80
N LYS A 69 0.37 -10.91 -0.57
CA LYS A 69 1.60 -11.67 -0.27
C LYS A 69 1.53 -13.12 -0.72
N LYS A 70 0.37 -13.79 -0.58
CA LYS A 70 0.18 -15.17 -1.04
C LYS A 70 0.18 -15.34 -2.57
N LEU A 71 -0.17 -14.31 -3.32
CA LEU A 71 -0.19 -14.36 -4.80
C LEU A 71 1.22 -14.31 -5.42
N PHE A 72 2.20 -13.78 -4.69
CA PHE A 72 3.59 -13.65 -5.14
C PHE A 72 4.57 -14.55 -4.36
N ALA A 73 4.06 -15.46 -3.54
CA ALA A 73 4.85 -16.45 -2.79
C ALA A 73 5.05 -17.75 -3.58
#